data_AF-C2EWG5-F1
#
_entry.id   AF-C2EWG5-F1
#
_cell.length_a   1.000
_cell.length_b   1.000
_cell.length_c   1.000
_cell.angle_alpha   90.00
_cell.angle_beta   90.00
_cell.angle_gamma   90.00
#
_symmetry.space_group_name_H-M   'P 1'
#
loop_
_entity.id
_entity.type
_entity.pdbx_description
1 polymer ?
#
loop_
_entity_poly.entity_id
_entity_poly.type
_entity_poly.pdbx_seq_one_letter_code
_entity_poly.pdbx_strand_id
1 'polypeptide(L)'
;MKQADGNQSTYVNLTPNFQGRVGDSRASVDLWFKRNGLPLDLTKREITFSGVDPQGKQFNAIGFAYYNKPGADMQAGRVNFYFPAGTFQTEGQWDPNSTYFTVKDDKGKVSTIGVLLNVLPNMVEMGINAKPFETDLDRALAQFKSYMADKQAEVDNAIKEISALQGTVQALDSNLDVYKNEIKTNAVPTKIEMQQYVDKLMSATEWSGDLNLCTTPTTYIVNSGASNNPTSVNGNCLLYVKGNNDLLSQMLVDNDQNFYVRSCVAGKWSAWREQVAWS
;
A
#
# COMPACT_ATOMS: atom_id res chain seq x y z
N MET A 1 -60.24 28.70 -50.15
CA MET A 1 -61.32 27.73 -50.47
C MET A 1 -60.71 26.55 -51.22
N LYS A 2 -61.09 25.33 -50.81
CA LYS A 2 -60.84 23.99 -51.39
C LYS A 2 -59.49 23.26 -51.15
N GLN A 3 -59.51 22.47 -50.07
CA GLN A 3 -59.17 21.02 -49.97
C GLN A 3 -59.61 20.20 -51.21
N ALA A 4 -59.18 18.98 -51.53
CA ALA A 4 -58.29 17.92 -50.99
C ALA A 4 -57.81 17.08 -52.23
N ASP A 5 -56.87 16.14 -52.21
CA ASP A 5 -56.94 14.83 -51.54
C ASP A 5 -55.62 14.08 -51.71
N GLY A 6 -55.27 13.30 -50.70
CA GLY A 6 -54.15 12.36 -50.75
C GLY A 6 -53.72 11.95 -49.35
N ASN A 7 -54.64 11.33 -48.59
CA ASN A 7 -54.37 10.48 -47.41
C ASN A 7 -52.96 10.60 -46.81
N GLN A 8 -52.66 11.72 -46.12
CA GLN A 8 -51.47 11.79 -45.29
C GLN A 8 -51.82 11.23 -43.93
N SER A 9 -51.67 9.92 -43.79
CA SER A 9 -51.61 9.28 -42.49
C SER A 9 -50.66 10.09 -41.61
N THR A 10 -51.13 10.62 -40.49
CA THR A 10 -50.34 11.40 -39.51
C THR A 10 -49.27 10.56 -38.80
N TYR A 11 -48.98 9.37 -39.34
CA TYR A 11 -48.11 8.35 -38.79
C TYR A 11 -47.38 7.61 -39.90
N VAL A 12 -46.14 7.19 -39.62
CA VAL A 12 -45.35 6.32 -40.49
C VAL A 12 -45.68 4.87 -40.17
N ASN A 13 -46.19 4.12 -41.13
CA ASN A 13 -46.51 2.71 -40.94
C ASN A 13 -45.28 1.83 -41.15
N LEU A 14 -44.76 1.22 -40.07
CA LEU A 14 -43.65 0.27 -40.15
C LEU A 14 -44.08 -1.16 -40.44
N THR A 15 -45.36 -1.49 -40.23
CA THR A 15 -45.93 -2.84 -40.41
C THR A 15 -45.60 -3.52 -41.76
N PRO A 16 -45.48 -2.81 -42.91
CA PRO A 16 -45.07 -3.43 -44.18
C PRO A 16 -43.60 -3.84 -44.24
N ASN A 17 -42.73 -3.20 -43.46
CA ASN A 17 -41.27 -3.37 -43.53
C ASN A 17 -40.70 -4.06 -42.28
N PHE A 18 -41.40 -3.97 -41.14
CA PHE A 18 -40.94 -4.50 -39.87
C PHE A 18 -42.13 -4.90 -38.99
N GLN A 19 -42.11 -6.14 -38.51
CA GLN A 19 -43.03 -6.69 -37.52
C GLN A 19 -42.20 -7.45 -36.50
N GLY A 20 -42.16 -6.96 -35.26
CA GLY A 20 -41.44 -7.65 -34.18
C GLY A 20 -42.24 -8.85 -33.68
N ARG A 21 -41.58 -9.83 -33.03
CA ARG A 21 -42.24 -10.90 -32.29
C ARG A 21 -42.01 -10.75 -30.79
N VAL A 22 -42.95 -11.25 -29.98
CA VAL A 22 -42.80 -11.30 -28.52
C VAL A 22 -41.55 -12.11 -28.16
N GLY A 23 -40.66 -11.51 -27.35
CA GLY A 23 -39.40 -12.13 -26.94
C GLY A 23 -38.20 -11.86 -27.85
N ASP A 24 -38.37 -11.16 -28.98
CA ASP A 24 -37.24 -10.77 -29.84
C ASP A 24 -36.28 -9.86 -29.07
N SER A 25 -35.03 -10.32 -28.94
CA SER A 25 -33.91 -9.51 -28.45
C SER A 25 -33.05 -9.10 -29.63
N ARG A 26 -32.87 -7.79 -29.85
CA ARG A 26 -32.08 -7.16 -30.95
C ARG A 26 -32.78 -7.06 -32.32
N ALA A 27 -34.09 -6.89 -32.37
CA ALA A 27 -34.74 -6.54 -33.63
C ALA A 27 -34.27 -5.15 -34.13
N SER A 28 -34.01 -5.03 -35.42
CA SER A 28 -33.50 -3.80 -36.04
C SER A 28 -34.43 -3.27 -37.11
N VAL A 29 -34.57 -1.94 -37.18
CA VAL A 29 -35.27 -1.25 -38.26
C VAL A 29 -34.36 -0.22 -38.91
N ASP A 30 -34.37 -0.18 -40.24
CA ASP A 30 -33.69 0.86 -41.01
C ASP A 30 -34.59 2.09 -41.13
N LEU A 31 -34.10 3.21 -40.61
CA LEU A 31 -34.82 4.49 -40.58
C LEU A 31 -34.09 5.53 -41.41
N TRP A 32 -34.87 6.33 -42.14
CA TRP A 32 -34.36 7.49 -42.87
C TRP A 32 -35.04 8.76 -42.39
N PHE A 33 -34.29 9.58 -41.67
CA PHE A 33 -34.78 10.85 -41.13
C PHE A 33 -34.64 11.96 -42.18
N LYS A 34 -35.76 12.61 -42.50
CA LYS A 34 -35.82 13.77 -43.39
C LYS A 34 -36.51 14.94 -42.68
N ARG A 35 -36.02 16.15 -42.91
CA ARG A 35 -36.65 17.40 -42.45
C ARG A 35 -36.90 18.29 -43.66
N ASN A 36 -38.15 18.67 -43.90
CA ASN A 36 -38.56 19.47 -45.07
C ASN A 36 -38.10 18.87 -46.42
N GLY A 37 -38.12 17.55 -46.54
CA GLY A 37 -37.71 16.85 -47.77
C GLY A 37 -36.19 16.65 -47.95
N LEU A 38 -35.36 17.26 -47.11
CA LEU A 38 -33.90 17.09 -47.13
C LEU A 38 -33.44 16.05 -46.09
N PRO A 39 -32.37 15.28 -46.38
CA PRO A 39 -31.73 14.40 -45.40
C PRO A 39 -31.32 15.18 -44.15
N LEU A 40 -31.64 14.64 -42.97
CA LEU A 40 -31.23 15.23 -41.70
C LEU A 40 -29.88 14.63 -41.29
N ASP A 41 -28.85 15.46 -41.13
CA ASP A 41 -27.56 15.01 -40.58
C ASP A 41 -27.75 14.53 -39.12
N LEU A 42 -27.35 13.31 -38.82
CA LEU A 42 -27.46 12.67 -37.51
C LEU A 42 -26.12 12.67 -36.75
N THR A 43 -25.10 13.37 -37.26
CA THR A 43 -23.79 13.46 -36.62
C THR A 43 -23.91 14.07 -35.23
N LYS A 44 -23.42 13.34 -34.22
CA LYS A 44 -23.50 13.69 -32.77
C LYS A 44 -24.92 13.79 -32.19
N ARG A 45 -25.92 13.17 -32.81
CA ARG A 45 -27.30 13.16 -32.32
C ARG A 45 -27.68 11.81 -31.71
N GLU A 46 -28.31 11.85 -30.55
CA GLU A 46 -28.86 10.66 -29.89
C GLU A 46 -30.28 10.40 -30.40
N ILE A 47 -30.59 9.16 -30.77
CA ILE A 47 -31.92 8.75 -31.22
C ILE A 47 -32.53 7.89 -30.13
N THR A 48 -33.67 8.31 -29.61
CA THR A 48 -34.42 7.56 -28.59
C THR A 48 -35.79 7.17 -29.14
N PHE A 49 -36.27 6.00 -28.71
CA PHE A 49 -37.61 5.52 -29.04
C PHE A 49 -38.51 5.68 -27.82
N SER A 50 -39.65 6.32 -28.03
CA SER A 50 -40.68 6.50 -27.02
C SER A 50 -41.98 5.93 -27.55
N GLY A 51 -42.67 5.10 -26.78
CA GLY A 51 -43.93 4.50 -27.21
C GLY A 51 -44.74 3.95 -26.06
N VAL A 52 -45.99 3.61 -26.36
CA VAL A 52 -46.92 2.99 -25.41
C VAL A 52 -47.33 1.65 -25.99
N ASP A 53 -47.08 0.60 -25.21
CA ASP A 53 -47.46 -0.76 -25.61
C ASP A 53 -48.99 -0.95 -25.58
N PRO A 54 -49.52 -2.06 -26.13
CA PRO A 54 -50.96 -2.34 -26.13
C PRO A 54 -51.58 -2.48 -24.72
N GLN A 55 -50.77 -2.65 -23.67
CA GLN A 55 -51.19 -2.72 -22.27
C GLN A 55 -51.11 -1.36 -21.55
N GLY A 56 -50.75 -0.27 -22.25
CA GLY A 56 -50.66 1.07 -21.69
C GLY A 56 -49.34 1.36 -20.96
N LYS A 57 -48.35 0.47 -21.04
CA LYS A 57 -47.02 0.66 -20.46
C LYS A 57 -46.19 1.57 -21.36
N GLN A 58 -45.70 2.66 -20.78
CA GLN A 58 -44.82 3.60 -21.46
C GLN A 58 -43.40 3.03 -21.51
N PHE A 59 -42.82 2.98 -22.70
CA PHE A 59 -41.44 2.62 -22.95
C PHE A 59 -40.68 3.85 -23.44
N ASN A 60 -39.65 4.24 -22.70
CA ASN A 60 -38.65 5.21 -23.13
C ASN A 60 -37.31 4.48 -23.23
N ALA A 61 -36.98 4.08 -24.46
CA ALA A 61 -35.84 3.25 -24.78
C ALA A 61 -34.77 4.08 -25.47
N ILE A 62 -33.57 4.13 -24.87
CA ILE A 62 -32.35 4.56 -25.57
C ILE A 62 -31.87 3.33 -26.35
N GLY A 63 -32.19 3.27 -27.64
CA GLY A 63 -31.69 2.20 -28.51
C GLY A 63 -30.26 2.46 -28.95
N PHE A 64 -29.56 1.41 -29.35
CA PHE A 64 -28.22 1.53 -29.92
C PHE A 64 -28.35 1.73 -31.43
N ALA A 65 -27.90 2.89 -31.93
CA ALA A 65 -27.79 3.18 -33.35
C ALA A 65 -26.43 2.69 -33.87
N TYR A 66 -26.42 1.73 -34.81
CA TYR A 66 -25.20 1.35 -35.52
C TYR A 66 -25.13 2.07 -36.87
N TYR A 67 -24.03 2.80 -37.08
CA TYR A 67 -23.77 3.55 -38.32
C TYR A 67 -22.84 2.81 -39.30
N ASN A 68 -22.38 1.62 -38.94
CA ASN A 68 -21.34 0.88 -39.67
C ASN A 68 -21.89 -0.35 -40.45
N LYS A 69 -23.16 -0.31 -40.86
CA LYS A 69 -23.77 -1.34 -41.72
C LYS A 69 -24.04 -0.81 -43.13
N PRO A 70 -24.01 -1.65 -44.18
CA PRO A 70 -24.29 -1.22 -45.54
C PRO A 70 -25.66 -0.53 -45.63
N GLY A 71 -25.67 0.76 -46.01
CA GLY A 71 -26.89 1.56 -46.13
C GLY A 71 -27.17 2.53 -44.97
N ALA A 72 -26.47 2.39 -43.83
CA ALA A 72 -26.46 3.38 -42.77
C ALA A 72 -25.41 4.47 -43.09
N ASP A 73 -25.84 5.73 -43.09
CA ASP A 73 -25.00 6.88 -43.35
C ASP A 73 -25.52 8.04 -42.48
N MET A 74 -24.70 8.38 -41.49
CA MET A 74 -25.01 9.40 -40.49
C MET A 74 -25.18 10.79 -41.12
N GLN A 75 -24.44 11.10 -42.20
CA GLN A 75 -24.53 12.37 -42.92
C GLN A 75 -25.75 12.41 -43.84
N ALA A 76 -26.18 11.25 -44.37
CA ALA A 76 -27.39 11.13 -45.18
C ALA A 76 -28.67 10.85 -44.36
N GLY A 77 -28.58 10.88 -43.03
CA GLY A 77 -29.72 10.70 -42.12
C GLY A 77 -30.28 9.28 -42.05
N ARG A 78 -29.49 8.28 -42.42
CA ARG A 78 -29.88 6.86 -42.42
C ARG A 78 -29.26 6.14 -41.24
N VAL A 79 -30.08 5.45 -40.47
CA VAL A 79 -29.65 4.74 -39.26
C VAL A 79 -30.33 3.38 -39.16
N ASN A 80 -29.59 2.39 -38.70
CA ASN A 80 -30.13 1.10 -38.28
C ASN A 80 -30.35 1.18 -36.76
N PHE A 81 -31.62 1.27 -36.34
CA PHE A 81 -32.01 1.38 -34.94
C PHE A 81 -32.30 -0.01 -34.38
N TYR A 82 -31.57 -0.40 -33.33
CA TYR A 82 -31.86 -1.62 -32.57
C TYR A 82 -32.78 -1.31 -31.40
N PHE A 83 -33.91 -2.00 -31.34
CA PHE A 83 -34.77 -1.96 -30.17
C PHE A 83 -34.05 -2.65 -28.99
N PRO A 84 -34.00 -2.02 -27.80
CA PRO A 84 -33.41 -2.67 -26.64
C PRO A 84 -34.22 -3.92 -26.26
N ALA A 85 -33.52 -4.90 -25.69
CA ALA A 85 -34.15 -6.15 -25.24
C ALA A 85 -35.29 -5.85 -24.26
N GLY A 86 -36.43 -6.52 -24.43
CA GLY A 86 -37.63 -6.26 -23.62
C GLY A 86 -38.54 -5.16 -24.14
N THR A 87 -38.29 -4.59 -25.33
CA THR A 87 -39.26 -3.71 -26.00
C THR A 87 -40.50 -4.50 -26.45
N PHE A 88 -40.34 -5.74 -26.92
CA PHE A 88 -41.44 -6.59 -27.43
C PHE A 88 -41.96 -7.57 -26.35
N GLN A 89 -42.50 -7.04 -25.26
CA GLN A 89 -43.07 -7.84 -24.15
C GLN A 89 -44.53 -8.26 -24.39
N THR A 90 -45.28 -7.44 -25.13
CA THR A 90 -46.73 -7.56 -25.28
C THR A 90 -47.09 -7.69 -26.75
N GLU A 91 -47.93 -8.67 -27.10
CA GLU A 91 -48.47 -8.79 -28.45
C GLU A 91 -49.49 -7.69 -28.76
N GLY A 92 -49.54 -7.26 -30.01
CA GLY A 92 -50.51 -6.29 -30.50
C GLY A 92 -49.91 -5.02 -31.07
N GLN A 93 -50.81 -4.13 -31.43
CA GLN A 93 -50.50 -2.87 -32.10
C GLN A 93 -50.21 -1.77 -31.07
N TRP A 94 -49.04 -1.16 -31.18
CA TRP A 94 -48.65 -0.03 -30.34
C TRP A 94 -49.44 1.23 -30.73
N ASP A 95 -49.67 2.12 -29.76
CA ASP A 95 -50.45 3.35 -30.01
C ASP A 95 -49.71 4.26 -31.01
N PRO A 96 -50.26 4.49 -32.22
CA PRO A 96 -49.62 5.28 -33.26
C PRO A 96 -49.49 6.76 -32.92
N ASN A 97 -50.27 7.28 -31.97
CA ASN A 97 -50.22 8.68 -31.55
C ASN A 97 -49.18 8.94 -30.46
N SER A 98 -48.85 7.91 -29.69
CA SER A 98 -47.93 7.99 -28.54
C SER A 98 -46.58 7.35 -28.82
N THR A 99 -46.40 6.75 -30.01
CA THR A 99 -45.15 6.09 -30.43
C THR A 99 -44.40 6.95 -31.45
N TYR A 100 -43.22 7.45 -31.09
CA TYR A 100 -42.40 8.31 -31.95
C TYR A 100 -40.91 8.14 -31.65
N PHE A 101 -40.07 8.51 -32.62
CA PHE A 101 -38.64 8.64 -32.41
C PHE A 101 -38.33 10.07 -31.97
N THR A 102 -37.38 10.24 -31.07
CA THR A 102 -36.87 11.56 -30.68
C THR A 102 -35.41 11.65 -31.08
N VAL A 103 -35.07 12.73 -31.77
CA VAL A 103 -33.68 13.08 -32.07
C VAL A 103 -33.26 14.17 -31.10
N LYS A 104 -32.25 13.90 -30.29
CA LYS A 104 -31.72 14.82 -29.29
C LYS A 104 -30.35 15.33 -29.75
N ASP A 105 -30.19 16.64 -29.64
CA ASP A 105 -28.97 17.40 -29.89
C ASP A 105 -28.61 18.19 -28.62
N ASP A 106 -27.42 18.78 -28.56
CA ASP A 106 -26.93 19.58 -27.41
C ASP A 106 -27.83 20.79 -27.12
N LYS A 107 -28.68 21.19 -28.07
CA LYS A 107 -29.57 22.36 -27.99
C LYS A 107 -31.04 22.02 -27.72
N GLY A 108 -31.43 20.74 -27.69
CA GLY A 108 -32.82 20.34 -27.42
C GLY A 108 -33.26 19.00 -28.02
N LYS A 109 -34.50 18.61 -27.72
CA LYS A 109 -35.14 17.38 -28.19
C LYS A 109 -36.16 17.70 -29.29
N VAL A 110 -36.09 16.98 -30.41
CA VAL A 110 -37.08 17.08 -31.50
C VAL A 110 -37.74 15.70 -31.68
N SER A 111 -39.03 15.62 -31.38
CA SER A 111 -39.85 14.43 -31.63
C SER A 111 -40.25 14.34 -33.10
N THR A 112 -40.23 13.14 -33.66
CA THR A 112 -40.70 12.87 -35.03
C THR A 112 -42.21 12.64 -35.06
N ILE A 113 -42.72 12.46 -36.28
CA ILE A 113 -44.09 11.98 -36.53
C ILE A 113 -44.31 10.64 -35.83
N GLY A 114 -45.56 10.37 -35.44
CA GLY A 114 -45.99 9.11 -34.85
C GLY A 114 -45.71 7.91 -35.75
N VAL A 115 -45.58 6.73 -35.16
CA VAL A 115 -45.14 5.52 -35.84
C VAL A 115 -46.07 4.36 -35.46
N LEU A 116 -46.56 3.65 -36.47
CA LEU A 116 -47.37 2.46 -36.27
C LEU A 116 -46.46 1.23 -36.27
N LEU A 117 -46.45 0.52 -35.13
CA LEU A 117 -45.66 -0.69 -34.89
C LEU A 117 -46.58 -1.84 -34.47
N ASN A 118 -46.40 -3.00 -35.07
CA ASN A 118 -47.15 -4.21 -34.74
C ASN A 118 -46.23 -5.32 -34.23
N VAL A 119 -46.61 -5.94 -33.12
CA VAL A 119 -45.88 -7.04 -32.49
C VAL A 119 -46.71 -8.31 -32.58
N LEU A 120 -46.18 -9.33 -33.26
CA LEU A 120 -46.85 -10.61 -33.44
C LEU A 120 -46.59 -11.56 -32.27
N PRO A 121 -47.53 -12.48 -31.96
CA PRO A 121 -47.29 -13.56 -31.02
C PRO A 121 -46.13 -14.44 -31.47
N ASN A 122 -45.32 -14.85 -30.49
CA ASN A 122 -44.33 -15.91 -30.69
C ASN A 122 -44.94 -17.25 -30.28
N MET A 123 -45.31 -18.08 -31.25
CA MET A 123 -45.99 -19.37 -31.01
C MET A 123 -45.07 -20.49 -30.54
N VAL A 124 -43.75 -20.25 -30.41
CA VAL A 124 -42.76 -21.30 -30.07
C VAL A 124 -42.47 -21.39 -28.57
N GLU A 125 -42.83 -20.38 -27.77
CA GLU A 125 -42.49 -20.29 -26.34
C GLU A 125 -43.70 -20.27 -25.38
N MET A 126 -44.85 -20.82 -25.79
CA MET A 126 -46.02 -21.03 -24.92
C MET A 126 -45.79 -22.18 -23.91
N GLY A 127 -44.70 -22.15 -23.14
CA GLY A 127 -44.37 -23.24 -22.21
C GLY A 127 -43.24 -23.00 -21.22
N ILE A 128 -42.43 -21.94 -21.37
CA ILE A 128 -41.44 -21.60 -20.35
C ILE A 128 -41.83 -20.25 -19.80
N ASN A 129 -42.53 -20.31 -18.66
CA ASN A 129 -42.60 -19.31 -17.61
C ASN A 129 -41.53 -18.24 -17.82
N ALA A 130 -41.92 -17.12 -18.46
CA ALA A 130 -41.05 -15.97 -18.65
C ALA A 130 -40.70 -15.50 -17.23
N LYS A 131 -39.55 -15.97 -16.71
CA LYS A 131 -39.07 -15.57 -15.40
C LYS A 131 -39.07 -14.03 -15.41
N PRO A 132 -39.62 -13.39 -14.36
CA PRO A 132 -39.61 -11.93 -14.30
C PRO A 132 -38.17 -11.49 -14.51
N PHE A 133 -37.99 -10.57 -15.46
CA PHE A 133 -36.71 -10.01 -15.85
C PHE A 133 -35.82 -9.81 -14.61
N GLU A 134 -34.72 -10.55 -14.49
CA GLU A 134 -33.61 -10.12 -13.64
C GLU A 134 -33.08 -8.84 -14.27
N THR A 135 -33.51 -7.72 -13.71
CA THR A 135 -33.10 -6.40 -14.16
C THR A 135 -31.58 -6.35 -14.18
N ASP A 136 -30.95 -5.68 -15.15
CA ASP A 136 -29.50 -5.43 -15.11
C ASP A 136 -29.08 -4.79 -13.76
N LEU A 137 -30.03 -4.21 -13.01
CA LEU A 137 -29.91 -3.80 -11.62
C LEU A 137 -29.60 -4.95 -10.64
N ASP A 138 -30.25 -6.12 -10.75
CA ASP A 138 -29.98 -7.29 -9.90
C ASP A 138 -28.60 -7.88 -10.19
N ARG A 139 -28.20 -7.89 -11.48
CA ARG A 139 -26.85 -8.30 -11.88
C ARG A 139 -25.79 -7.31 -11.40
N ALA A 140 -26.06 -6.01 -11.51
CA ALA A 140 -25.19 -4.96 -10.97
C ALA A 140 -25.10 -5.04 -9.44
N LEU A 141 -26.21 -5.34 -8.75
CA LEU A 141 -26.23 -5.51 -7.29
C LEU A 141 -25.45 -6.76 -6.86
N ALA A 142 -25.55 -7.86 -7.60
CA ALA A 142 -24.77 -9.07 -7.34
C ALA A 142 -23.27 -8.82 -7.57
N GLN A 143 -22.89 -8.15 -8.65
CA GLN A 143 -21.51 -7.77 -8.92
C GLN A 143 -20.97 -6.79 -7.87
N PHE A 144 -21.78 -5.81 -7.45
CA PHE A 144 -21.42 -4.86 -6.40
C PHE A 144 -21.23 -5.56 -5.05
N LYS A 145 -22.10 -6.50 -4.69
CA LYS A 145 -21.96 -7.32 -3.47
C LYS A 145 -20.69 -8.18 -3.52
N SER A 146 -20.38 -8.80 -4.66
CA SER A 146 -19.15 -9.58 -4.83
C SER A 146 -17.92 -8.70 -4.70
N TYR A 147 -17.91 -7.54 -5.38
CA TYR A 147 -16.80 -6.58 -5.30
C TYR A 147 -16.58 -6.07 -3.86
N MET A 148 -17.66 -5.78 -3.13
CA MET A 148 -17.57 -5.38 -1.72
C MET A 148 -17.05 -6.52 -0.83
N ALA A 149 -17.46 -7.77 -1.07
CA ALA A 149 -16.94 -8.92 -0.34
C ALA A 149 -15.44 -9.15 -0.59
N ASP A 150 -15.01 -9.04 -1.85
CA ASP A 150 -13.59 -9.17 -2.23
C ASP A 150 -12.76 -8.03 -1.61
N LYS A 151 -13.28 -6.79 -1.63
CA LYS A 151 -12.60 -5.65 -0.98
C LYS A 151 -12.58 -5.76 0.53
N GLN A 152 -13.61 -6.32 1.17
CA GLN A 152 -13.58 -6.61 2.59
C GLN A 152 -12.46 -7.61 2.92
N ALA A 153 -12.32 -8.67 2.11
CA ALA A 153 -11.25 -9.67 2.29
C ALA A 153 -9.84 -9.09 2.08
N GLU A 154 -9.66 -8.20 1.08
CA GLU A 154 -8.41 -7.46 0.88
C GLU A 154 -8.07 -6.58 2.10
N VAL A 155 -9.06 -5.84 2.62
CA VAL A 155 -8.89 -4.99 3.80
C VAL A 155 -8.55 -5.81 5.06
N ASP A 156 -9.23 -6.93 5.28
CA ASP A 156 -8.95 -7.81 6.42
C ASP A 156 -7.55 -8.43 6.34
N ASN A 157 -7.08 -8.77 5.14
CA ASN A 157 -5.70 -9.23 4.93
C ASN A 157 -4.68 -8.11 5.19
N ALA A 158 -4.94 -6.88 4.71
CA ALA A 158 -4.08 -5.73 5.00
C ALA A 158 -4.02 -5.43 6.51
N ILE A 159 -5.14 -5.55 7.24
CA ILE A 159 -5.17 -5.39 8.70
C ILE A 159 -4.32 -6.45 9.40
N LYS A 160 -4.36 -7.72 8.94
CA LYS A 160 -3.51 -8.78 9.49
C LYS A 160 -2.02 -8.50 9.27
N GLU A 161 -1.63 -8.06 8.07
CA GLU A 161 -0.24 -7.68 7.78
C GLU A 161 0.23 -6.52 8.67
N ILE A 162 -0.59 -5.48 8.82
CA ILE A 162 -0.29 -4.34 9.70
C ILE A 162 -0.15 -4.79 11.16
N SER A 163 -1.03 -5.68 11.63
CA SER A 163 -0.97 -6.21 12.99
C SER A 163 0.30 -7.03 13.24
N ALA A 164 0.73 -7.83 12.25
CA ALA A 164 1.99 -8.58 12.32
C ALA A 164 3.22 -7.65 12.34
N LEU A 165 3.21 -6.59 11.54
CA LEU A 165 4.25 -5.56 11.55
C LEU A 165 4.31 -4.84 12.89
N GLN A 166 3.16 -4.49 13.46
CA GLN A 166 3.08 -3.86 14.79
C GLN A 166 3.68 -4.75 15.88
N GLY A 167 3.40 -6.05 15.87
CA GLY A 167 4.02 -7.00 16.79
C GLY A 167 5.55 -7.09 16.64
N THR A 168 6.04 -7.05 15.40
CA THR A 168 7.49 -7.04 15.11
C THR A 168 8.17 -5.77 15.64
N VAL A 169 7.54 -4.61 15.47
CA VAL A 169 8.04 -3.33 16.00
C VAL A 169 8.11 -3.35 17.53
N GLN A 170 7.10 -3.89 18.20
CA GLN A 170 7.10 -4.02 19.67
C GLN A 170 8.23 -4.93 20.17
N ALA A 171 8.50 -6.05 19.47
CA ALA A 171 9.62 -6.92 19.82
C ALA A 171 10.98 -6.23 19.65
N LEU A 172 11.15 -5.45 18.57
CA LEU A 172 12.37 -4.66 18.34
C LEU A 172 12.55 -3.59 19.42
N ASP A 173 11.49 -2.90 19.81
CA ASP A 173 11.52 -1.89 20.87
C ASP A 173 11.93 -2.50 22.22
N SER A 174 11.38 -3.66 22.55
CA SER A 174 11.77 -4.42 23.74
C SER A 174 13.26 -4.83 23.72
N ASN A 175 13.77 -5.31 22.58
CA ASN A 175 15.19 -5.66 22.43
C ASN A 175 16.09 -4.42 22.56
N LEU A 176 15.67 -3.28 22.02
CA LEU A 176 16.41 -2.02 22.12
C LEU A 176 16.55 -1.58 23.58
N ASP A 177 15.49 -1.73 24.37
CA ASP A 177 15.51 -1.40 25.79
C ASP A 177 16.39 -2.36 26.61
N VAL A 178 16.43 -3.64 26.25
CA VAL A 178 17.41 -4.60 26.82
C VAL A 178 18.83 -4.11 26.55
N TYR A 179 19.18 -3.80 25.30
CA TYR A 179 20.53 -3.33 24.96
C TYR A 179 20.88 -2.00 25.65
N LYS A 180 19.94 -1.05 25.72
CA LYS A 180 20.15 0.19 26.50
C LYS A 180 20.43 -0.11 27.96
N ASN A 181 19.75 -1.09 28.55
CA ASN A 181 19.94 -1.45 29.95
C ASN A 181 21.28 -2.15 30.18
N GLU A 182 21.69 -3.07 29.29
CA GLU A 182 23.01 -3.71 29.35
C GLU A 182 24.15 -2.69 29.23
N ILE A 183 23.99 -1.69 28.37
CA ILE A 183 24.95 -0.58 28.23
C ILE A 183 24.97 0.27 29.52
N LYS A 184 23.82 0.62 30.09
CA LYS A 184 23.74 1.46 31.31
C LYS A 184 24.25 0.75 32.56
N THR A 185 24.10 -0.56 32.63
CA THR A 185 24.52 -1.37 33.78
C THR A 185 25.99 -1.81 33.71
N ASN A 186 26.76 -1.28 32.76
CA ASN A 186 28.19 -1.57 32.53
C ASN A 186 28.49 -3.07 32.32
N ALA A 187 27.53 -3.86 31.85
CA ALA A 187 27.77 -5.25 31.48
C ALA A 187 28.69 -5.36 30.24
N VAL A 188 28.71 -4.30 29.42
CA VAL A 188 29.62 -4.15 28.27
C VAL A 188 30.52 -2.93 28.53
N PRO A 189 31.83 -3.12 28.79
CA PRO A 189 32.76 -2.01 28.98
C PRO A 189 32.84 -1.15 27.72
N THR A 190 32.76 0.16 27.87
CA THR A 190 33.01 1.09 26.76
C THR A 190 34.48 1.08 26.37
N LYS A 191 34.79 1.53 25.14
CA LYS A 191 36.17 1.66 24.68
C LYS A 191 37.02 2.56 25.61
N ILE A 192 36.41 3.61 26.17
CA ILE A 192 37.09 4.53 27.10
C ILE A 192 37.40 3.82 28.42
N GLU A 193 36.45 3.07 28.97
CA GLU A 193 36.66 2.32 30.22
C GLU A 193 37.73 1.22 30.06
N MET A 194 37.74 0.52 28.92
CA MET A 194 38.82 -0.42 28.60
C MET A 194 40.17 0.28 28.51
N GLN A 195 40.22 1.45 27.86
CA GLN A 195 41.46 2.21 27.72
C GLN A 195 41.95 2.71 29.08
N GLN A 196 41.07 3.22 29.94
CA GLN A 196 41.40 3.61 31.32
C GLN A 196 41.87 2.43 32.17
N TYR A 197 41.29 1.24 32.00
CA TYR A 197 41.73 0.03 32.68
C TYR A 197 43.15 -0.38 32.24
N VAL A 198 43.43 -0.35 30.94
CA VAL A 198 44.76 -0.60 30.39
C VAL A 198 45.76 0.46 30.86
N ASP A 199 45.39 1.74 30.85
CA ASP A 199 46.26 2.83 31.33
C ASP A 199 46.60 2.66 32.82
N LYS A 200 45.64 2.22 33.64
CA LYS A 200 45.87 1.88 35.07
C LYS A 200 46.76 0.64 35.24
N LEU A 201 46.70 -0.33 34.34
CA LEU A 201 47.56 -1.51 34.38
C LEU A 201 49.00 -1.18 33.95
N MET A 202 49.17 -0.24 33.02
CA MET A 202 50.45 0.11 32.40
C MET A 202 51.10 1.36 33.00
N SER A 203 50.44 2.08 33.91
CA SER A 203 51.00 3.28 34.55
C SER A 203 51.91 2.91 35.71
N ALA A 204 53.11 3.50 35.71
CA ALA A 204 54.02 3.49 36.83
C ALA A 204 54.20 4.93 37.34
N THR A 205 54.17 5.11 38.65
CA THR A 205 54.29 6.43 39.28
C THR A 205 55.76 6.80 39.39
N GLU A 206 56.18 7.94 38.84
CA GLU A 206 57.53 8.45 39.06
C GLU A 206 57.72 8.80 40.55
N TRP A 207 58.85 8.38 41.10
CA TRP A 207 59.20 8.63 42.50
C TRP A 207 60.67 8.96 42.65
N SER A 208 60.98 10.05 43.34
CA SER A 208 62.35 10.51 43.62
C SER A 208 62.64 10.70 45.11
N GLY A 209 61.69 10.38 45.99
CA GLY A 209 61.81 10.54 47.44
C GLY A 209 62.33 9.28 48.14
N ASP A 210 62.10 9.21 49.46
CA ASP A 210 62.43 8.03 50.27
C ASP A 210 61.55 6.83 49.90
N LEU A 211 62.16 5.69 49.56
CA LEU A 211 61.46 4.46 49.21
C LEU A 211 60.63 3.88 50.36
N ASN A 212 60.92 4.24 51.62
CA ASN A 212 60.11 3.84 52.77
C ASN A 212 58.70 4.43 52.76
N LEU A 213 58.50 5.53 52.03
CA LEU A 213 57.22 6.21 51.89
C LEU A 213 56.38 5.64 50.74
N CYS A 214 56.96 4.79 49.89
CA CYS A 214 56.23 4.04 48.86
C CYS A 214 55.42 2.90 49.50
N THR A 215 54.36 3.24 50.22
CA THR A 215 53.50 2.28 50.93
C THR A 215 52.26 1.90 50.14
N THR A 216 51.92 2.63 49.08
CA THR A 216 50.78 2.30 48.21
C THR A 216 51.15 1.15 47.28
N PRO A 217 50.36 0.05 47.24
CA PRO A 217 50.62 -1.06 46.34
C PRO A 217 50.45 -0.66 44.87
N THR A 218 51.56 -0.35 44.20
CA THR A 218 51.62 -0.01 42.77
C THR A 218 53.04 -0.22 42.23
N THR A 219 53.23 0.02 40.93
CA THR A 219 54.54 0.07 40.29
C THR A 219 55.03 1.52 40.28
N TYR A 220 56.28 1.72 40.66
CA TYR A 220 56.96 3.02 40.64
C TYR A 220 58.17 2.97 39.71
N ILE A 221 58.44 4.11 39.06
CA ILE A 221 59.72 4.38 38.41
C ILE A 221 60.53 5.19 39.41
N VAL A 222 61.55 4.57 39.99
CA VAL A 222 62.43 5.19 40.98
C VAL A 222 63.53 5.97 40.26
N ASN A 223 63.46 7.30 40.33
CA ASN A 223 64.43 8.20 39.71
C ASN A 223 65.76 8.24 40.48
N SER A 224 66.82 8.65 39.81
CA SER A 224 68.14 8.86 40.43
C SER A 224 68.06 9.80 41.63
N GLY A 225 68.64 9.41 42.76
CA GLY A 225 68.67 10.22 43.99
C GLY A 225 67.61 9.85 45.06
N ALA A 226 66.76 8.86 44.80
CA ALA A 226 65.87 8.31 45.82
C ALA A 226 66.65 7.74 47.02
N SER A 227 66.23 8.08 48.24
CA SER A 227 66.88 7.62 49.48
C SER A 227 66.34 6.26 49.94
N ASN A 228 67.11 5.54 50.76
CA ASN A 228 66.86 4.15 51.15
C ASN A 228 66.74 3.17 49.97
N ASN A 229 67.43 3.49 48.87
CA ASN A 229 67.58 2.65 47.69
C ASN A 229 68.80 1.70 47.87
N PRO A 230 68.64 0.38 47.67
CA PRO A 230 69.72 -0.59 47.87
C PRO A 230 70.87 -0.48 46.88
N THR A 231 70.64 0.09 45.69
CA THR A 231 71.58 -0.05 44.56
C THR A 231 72.42 1.19 44.29
N SER A 232 72.32 2.25 45.10
CA SER A 232 73.06 3.52 44.89
C SER A 232 72.99 4.06 43.45
N VAL A 233 71.91 3.72 42.74
CA VAL A 233 71.85 3.63 41.27
C VAL A 233 71.95 4.96 40.54
N ASN A 234 72.85 4.98 39.56
CA ASN A 234 72.83 5.89 38.43
C ASN A 234 71.79 5.40 37.41
N GLY A 235 70.54 5.84 37.54
CA GLY A 235 69.48 5.63 36.56
C GLY A 235 68.13 5.25 37.16
N ASN A 236 67.10 5.21 36.32
CA ASN A 236 65.73 4.94 36.74
C ASN A 236 65.49 3.45 36.94
N CYS A 237 65.07 3.03 38.13
CA CYS A 237 64.79 1.61 38.46
C CYS A 237 63.29 1.34 38.59
N LEU A 238 62.89 0.07 38.49
CA LEU A 238 61.49 -0.33 38.68
C LEU A 238 61.28 -0.83 40.11
N LEU A 239 60.31 -0.25 40.81
CA LEU A 239 59.91 -0.68 42.15
C LEU A 239 58.47 -1.17 42.12
N TYR A 240 58.27 -2.44 42.47
CA TYR A 240 56.97 -3.04 42.67
C TYR A 240 56.64 -3.06 44.15
N VAL A 241 55.55 -2.42 44.54
CA VAL A 241 55.01 -2.49 45.90
C VAL A 241 53.75 -3.35 45.89
N LYS A 242 53.72 -4.39 46.72
CA LYS A 242 52.60 -5.34 46.83
C LYS A 242 52.25 -5.55 48.30
N GLY A 243 51.00 -5.91 48.56
CA GLY A 243 50.51 -6.19 49.92
C GLY A 243 49.49 -5.17 50.41
N ASN A 244 49.36 -5.05 51.73
CA ASN A 244 48.41 -4.16 52.40
C ASN A 244 49.10 -3.45 53.59
N ASN A 245 48.38 -2.60 54.33
CA ASN A 245 48.97 -1.82 55.43
C ASN A 245 49.63 -2.66 56.54
N ASP A 246 49.26 -3.94 56.68
CA ASP A 246 49.79 -4.84 57.72
C ASP A 246 51.08 -5.55 57.25
N LEU A 247 51.14 -5.89 55.97
CA LEU A 247 52.26 -6.55 55.31
C LEU A 247 52.47 -5.96 53.91
N LEU A 248 53.48 -5.12 53.76
CA LEU A 248 53.94 -4.64 52.46
C LEU A 248 55.20 -5.37 52.05
N SER A 249 55.35 -5.61 50.75
CA SER A 249 56.59 -6.09 50.14
C SER A 249 56.97 -5.17 49.00
N GLN A 250 58.24 -4.82 48.97
CA GLN A 250 58.86 -4.03 47.93
C GLN A 250 59.87 -4.88 47.18
N MET A 251 59.74 -4.90 45.86
CA MET A 251 60.67 -5.57 44.96
C MET A 251 61.23 -4.51 44.02
N LEU A 252 62.52 -4.26 44.09
CA LEU A 252 63.22 -3.32 43.22
C LEU A 252 64.03 -4.12 42.20
N VAL A 253 63.91 -3.73 40.94
CA VAL A 253 64.72 -4.25 39.83
C VAL A 253 65.55 -3.10 39.32
N ASP A 254 66.86 -3.26 39.35
CA ASP A 254 67.79 -2.25 38.84
C ASP A 254 68.03 -2.38 37.33
N ASN A 255 68.84 -1.48 36.79
CA ASN A 255 69.19 -1.46 35.36
C ASN A 255 70.01 -2.67 34.92
N ASP A 256 70.71 -3.30 35.86
CA ASP A 256 71.55 -4.49 35.63
C ASP A 256 70.75 -5.79 35.84
N GLN A 257 69.43 -5.68 36.03
CA GLN A 257 68.48 -6.77 36.28
C GLN A 257 68.72 -7.52 37.61
N ASN A 258 69.39 -6.90 38.57
CA ASN A 258 69.47 -7.43 39.92
C ASN A 258 68.16 -7.16 40.66
N PHE A 259 67.75 -8.14 41.47
CA PHE A 259 66.48 -8.12 42.18
C PHE A 259 66.74 -7.89 43.66
N TYR A 260 66.12 -6.85 44.23
CA TYR A 260 66.19 -6.54 45.65
C TYR A 260 64.80 -6.64 46.25
N VAL A 261 64.68 -7.33 47.38
CA VAL A 261 63.40 -7.50 48.06
C VAL A 261 63.52 -7.08 49.51
N ARG A 262 62.48 -6.41 50.01
CA ARG A 262 62.26 -6.19 51.44
C ARG A 262 60.78 -6.23 51.76
N SER A 263 60.47 -6.42 53.02
CA SER A 263 59.10 -6.36 53.54
C SER A 263 58.97 -5.36 54.67
N CYS A 264 57.80 -4.74 54.79
CA CYS A 264 57.36 -3.96 55.93
C CYS A 264 56.31 -4.76 56.70
N VAL A 265 56.53 -4.96 58.00
CA VAL A 265 55.57 -5.60 58.90
C VAL A 265 55.27 -4.63 60.02
N ALA A 266 53.99 -4.29 60.23
CA ALA A 266 53.55 -3.35 61.26
C ALA A 266 54.34 -2.00 61.24
N GLY A 267 54.56 -1.45 60.04
CA GLY A 267 55.23 -0.15 59.85
C GLY A 267 56.76 -0.18 59.98
N LYS A 268 57.39 -1.34 60.16
CA LYS A 268 58.84 -1.48 60.23
C LYS A 268 59.39 -2.16 58.98
N TRP A 269 60.26 -1.47 58.26
CA TRP A 269 60.96 -2.00 57.09
C TRP A 269 62.11 -2.93 57.50
N SER A 270 62.18 -4.09 56.86
CA SER A 270 63.37 -4.94 56.88
C SER A 270 64.46 -4.37 55.99
N ALA A 271 65.71 -4.77 56.24
CA ALA A 271 66.83 -4.45 55.37
C ALA A 271 66.61 -5.05 53.96
N TRP A 272 67.09 -4.34 52.95
CA TRP A 272 67.10 -4.85 51.58
C TRP A 272 67.94 -6.12 51.47
N ARG A 273 67.43 -7.09 50.71
CA ARG A 273 68.12 -8.33 50.38
C ARG A 273 68.20 -8.46 48.88
N GLU A 274 69.41 -8.59 48.36
CA GLU A 274 69.64 -8.98 46.99
C GLU A 274 69.27 -10.46 46.82
N GLN A 275 68.39 -10.75 45.88
CA GLN A 275 68.06 -12.11 45.46
C GLN A 275 69.03 -12.46 44.33
N VAL A 276 70.10 -13.16 44.69
CA VAL A 276 71.00 -13.77 43.72
C VAL A 276 70.25 -14.96 43.12
N ALA A 277 70.23 -15.07 41.79
CA ALA A 277 69.66 -16.24 41.13
C ALA A 277 70.26 -17.50 41.75
N TRP A 278 69.41 -18.43 42.18
CA TRP A 278 69.87 -19.73 42.68
C TRP A 278 70.57 -20.43 41.52
N SER A 279 71.89 -20.53 41.59
CA SER A 279 72.71 -21.33 40.67
C SER A 279 72.49 -22.82 40.89
#